data_AF-A0A2A5VK18-F1
#
_entry.id   AF-A0A2A5VK18-F1
#
_cell.length_a   1.000
_cell.length_b   1.000
_cell.length_c   1.000
_cell.angle_alpha   90.00
_cell.angle_beta   90.00
_cell.angle_gamma   90.00
#
_symmetry.space_group_name_H-M   'P 1'
#
loop_
_entity.id
_entity.type
_entity.pdbx_description
1 polymer ?
#
loop_
_entity_poly.entity_id
_entity_poly.type
_entity_poly.pdbx_seq_one_letter_code
_entity_poly.pdbx_strand_id
1 'polypeptide(L)'
;MKKWLMRQYWRIQQSQAIIGLGFWTATITLLVWPYLEWRFKSTETLLFIPMTYVGLLGIASAVLTTVLLAGFFYDVTFGLWR
;
A
#
# COMPACT_ATOMS: atom_id res chain seq x y z
N MET A 1 28.02 -20.59 10.89
CA MET A 1 28.01 -19.20 10.35
C MET A 1 27.22 -19.07 9.04
N LYS A 2 27.55 -19.78 7.95
CA LYS A 2 26.83 -19.71 6.66
C LYS A 2 25.30 -19.91 6.76
N LYS A 3 24.84 -20.94 7.48
CA LYS A 3 23.38 -21.19 7.68
C LYS A 3 22.66 -20.06 8.44
N TRP A 4 23.33 -19.42 9.39
CA TRP A 4 22.76 -18.31 10.15
C TRP A 4 22.62 -17.06 9.27
N LEU A 5 23.64 -16.76 8.46
CA LEU A 5 23.60 -15.67 7.49
C LEU A 5 22.48 -15.85 6.46
N MET A 6 22.32 -17.05 5.91
CA MET A 6 21.20 -17.35 5.00
C MET A 6 19.84 -17.13 5.65
N ARG A 7 19.70 -17.47 6.93
CA ARG A 7 18.44 -17.25 7.67
C ARG A 7 18.16 -15.76 7.88
N GLN A 8 19.17 -14.93 8.13
CA GLN A 8 18.98 -13.48 8.23
C GLN A 8 18.68 -12.86 6.87
N TYR A 9 19.37 -13.27 5.82
CA TYR A 9 19.09 -12.83 4.45
C TYR A 9 17.64 -13.11 4.05
N TRP A 10 17.14 -14.31 4.34
CA TRP A 10 15.74 -14.67 4.09
C TRP A 10 14.75 -13.76 4.84
N ARG A 11 15.02 -13.45 6.11
CA ARG A 11 14.19 -12.53 6.90
C ARG A 11 14.18 -11.12 6.33
N ILE A 12 15.32 -10.64 5.85
CA ILE A 12 15.45 -9.33 5.21
C ILE A 12 14.66 -9.29 3.89
N GLN A 13 14.74 -10.35 3.09
CA GLN A 13 13.99 -10.42 1.82
C GLN A 13 12.48 -10.42 2.06
N GLN A 14 12.02 -11.16 3.07
CA GLN A 14 10.60 -11.16 3.46
C GLN A 14 10.15 -9.79 3.99
N SER A 15 10.97 -9.12 4.81
CA SER A 15 10.62 -7.79 5.33
C SER A 15 10.67 -6.71 4.26
N GLN A 16 11.57 -6.81 3.27
CA GLN A 16 11.69 -5.86 2.17
C GLN A 16 10.39 -5.75 1.37
N ALA A 17 9.71 -6.87 1.10
CA ALA A 17 8.44 -6.85 0.37
C ALA A 17 7.34 -6.11 1.16
N ILE A 18 7.25 -6.37 2.48
CA ILE A 18 6.25 -5.76 3.36
C ILE A 18 6.51 -4.26 3.50
N ILE A 19 7.76 -3.89 3.82
CA ILE A 19 8.19 -2.49 3.98
C ILE A 19 8.05 -1.75 2.65
N GLY A 20 8.45 -2.37 1.54
CA GLY A 20 8.32 -1.78 0.20
C GLY A 20 6.87 -1.48 -0.15
N LEU A 21 5.96 -2.44 0.08
CA LEU A 21 4.54 -2.25 -0.18
C LEU A 21 3.95 -1.12 0.67
N GLY A 22 4.26 -1.09 1.98
CA GLY A 22 3.81 -0.02 2.87
C GLY A 22 4.36 1.35 2.47
N PHE A 23 5.66 1.43 2.15
CA PHE A 23 6.31 2.67 1.75
C PHE A 23 5.74 3.21 0.45
N TRP A 24 5.63 2.38 -0.59
CA TRP A 24 5.05 2.82 -1.87
C TRP A 24 3.60 3.25 -1.74
N THR A 25 2.80 2.54 -0.95
CA THR A 25 1.41 2.93 -0.66
C THR A 25 1.35 4.30 0.00
N ALA A 26 2.16 4.53 1.04
CA ALA A 26 2.21 5.81 1.75
C ALA A 26 2.71 6.94 0.84
N THR A 27 3.79 6.72 0.07
CA THR A 27 4.35 7.70 -0.85
C THR A 27 3.32 8.11 -1.91
N ILE A 28 2.67 7.16 -2.58
CA ILE A 28 1.64 7.47 -3.59
C ILE A 28 0.48 8.21 -2.94
N THR A 29 0.02 7.76 -1.76
CA THR A 29 -1.07 8.42 -1.02
C THR A 29 -0.77 9.89 -0.76
N LEU A 30 0.43 10.20 -0.27
CA LEU A 30 0.85 11.56 0.04
C LEU A 30 1.11 12.41 -1.21
N LEU A 31 1.61 11.79 -2.29
CA LEU A 31 1.79 12.49 -3.58
C LEU A 31 0.45 12.83 -4.23
N VAL A 32 -0.56 11.96 -4.09
CA VAL A 32 -1.90 12.15 -4.68
C VAL A 32 -2.75 13.12 -3.84
N TRP A 33 -2.59 13.12 -2.52
CA TRP A 33 -3.38 13.94 -1.59
C TRP A 33 -3.58 15.41 -2.03
N PRO A 34 -2.55 16.21 -2.36
CA PRO A 34 -2.74 17.63 -2.72
C PRO A 34 -3.63 17.84 -3.96
N TYR A 35 -3.78 16.83 -4.82
CA TYR A 35 -4.66 16.91 -5.99
C TYR A 35 -6.12 16.61 -5.67
N LEU A 36 -6.39 15.93 -4.55
CA LEU A 36 -7.72 15.52 -4.12
C LEU A 36 -8.22 16.28 -2.89
N GLU A 37 -7.34 16.97 -2.16
CA GLU A 37 -7.66 17.62 -0.89
C GLU A 37 -8.84 18.59 -0.98
N TRP A 38 -9.04 19.23 -2.14
CA TRP A 38 -10.16 20.15 -2.35
C TRP A 38 -11.55 19.52 -2.24
N ARG A 39 -11.65 18.19 -2.32
CA ARG A 39 -12.91 17.45 -2.08
C ARG A 39 -13.24 17.33 -0.61
N PHE A 40 -12.23 17.39 0.25
CA PHE A 40 -12.35 17.09 1.66
C PHE A 40 -12.18 18.38 2.45
N LYS A 41 -13.29 18.98 2.88
CA LYS A 41 -13.24 20.10 3.81
C LYS A 41 -12.75 19.59 5.16
N SER A 42 -11.58 20.02 5.60
CA SER A 42 -10.95 19.57 6.85
C SER A 42 -11.76 19.88 8.12
N THR A 43 -12.67 20.85 8.04
CA THR A 43 -13.60 21.24 9.12
C THR A 43 -14.72 20.21 9.31
N GLU A 44 -14.99 19.37 8.31
CA GLU A 44 -16.03 18.35 8.40
C GLU A 44 -15.47 17.07 9.03
N THR A 45 -16.26 16.46 9.92
CA THR A 45 -15.93 15.19 10.55
C THR A 45 -16.97 14.15 10.17
N LEU A 46 -16.51 12.95 9.84
CA LEU A 46 -17.34 11.78 9.61
C LEU A 46 -17.06 10.79 10.74
N LEU A 47 -18.08 10.45 11.52
CA LEU A 47 -17.95 9.57 12.69
C LEU A 47 -16.83 10.04 13.65
N PHE A 48 -16.75 11.35 13.92
CA PHE A 48 -15.71 12.00 14.74
C PHE A 48 -14.28 11.95 14.16
N ILE A 49 -14.10 11.45 12.94
CA ILE A 49 -12.81 11.43 12.24
C ILE A 49 -12.78 12.60 11.23
N PRO A 50 -11.74 13.44 11.25
CA PRO A 50 -11.58 14.49 10.24
C PRO A 50 -11.58 13.92 8.82
N MET A 51 -12.30 14.56 7.90
CA MET A 51 -12.44 14.11 6.52
C MET A 51 -11.09 13.92 5.79
N THR A 52 -10.04 14.64 6.20
CA THR A 52 -8.67 14.45 5.73
C THR A 52 -8.19 13.00 5.89
N TYR A 53 -8.37 12.41 7.06
CA TYR A 53 -7.91 11.03 7.32
C TYR A 53 -8.75 10.00 6.57
N VAL A 54 -10.06 10.26 6.41
CA VAL A 54 -10.95 9.43 5.60
C VAL A 54 -10.49 9.44 4.14
N GLY A 55 -10.17 10.62 3.60
CA GLY A 55 -9.63 10.76 2.24
C GLY A 55 -8.28 10.05 2.05
N LEU A 56 -7.36 10.22 3.00
CA LEU A 56 -6.07 9.51 2.98
C LEU A 56 -6.23 7.98 3.02
N LEU A 57 -7.12 7.47 3.88
CA LEU A 57 -7.45 6.04 3.92
C LEU A 57 -8.11 5.55 2.63
N GLY A 58 -8.96 6.36 2.03
CA GLY A 58 -9.58 6.06 0.73
C GLY A 58 -8.54 5.92 -0.38
N ILE A 59 -7.58 6.84 -0.46
CA ILE A 59 -6.49 6.78 -1.45
C ILE A 59 -5.59 5.57 -1.18
N ALA A 60 -5.17 5.36 0.06
CA ALA A 60 -4.31 4.23 0.43
C ALA A 60 -4.97 2.88 0.11
N SER A 61 -6.26 2.73 0.41
CA SER A 61 -7.01 1.51 0.08
C SER A 61 -7.11 1.29 -1.43
N ALA A 62 -7.39 2.34 -2.22
CA ALA A 62 -7.43 2.24 -3.68
C ALA A 62 -6.08 1.81 -4.28
N VAL A 63 -4.96 2.36 -3.78
CA VAL A 63 -3.61 1.96 -4.21
C VAL A 63 -3.35 0.49 -3.89
N LEU A 64 -3.63 0.06 -2.66
CA LEU A 64 -3.45 -1.35 -2.25
C LEU A 64 -4.30 -2.30 -3.09
N THR A 65 -5.58 -1.99 -3.30
CA THR A 65 -6.47 -2.79 -4.13
C THR A 65 -5.94 -2.89 -5.55
N THR A 66 -5.45 -1.79 -6.13
CA THR A 66 -4.86 -1.79 -7.48
C THR A 66 -3.64 -2.70 -7.57
N VAL A 67 -2.74 -2.65 -6.59
CA VAL A 67 -1.54 -3.52 -6.53
C VAL A 67 -1.93 -4.99 -6.42
N LEU A 68 -2.90 -5.32 -5.55
CA LEU A 68 -3.38 -6.69 -5.40
C LEU A 68 -4.08 -7.20 -6.66
N LEU A 69 -4.89 -6.36 -7.32
CA LEU A 69 -5.53 -6.69 -8.59
C LEU A 69 -4.48 -6.94 -9.69
N ALA A 70 -3.43 -6.11 -9.76
CA ALA A 70 -2.35 -6.33 -10.71
C ALA A 70 -1.65 -7.68 -10.49
N GLY A 71 -1.38 -8.05 -9.22
CA GLY A 71 -0.86 -9.38 -8.87
C GLY A 71 -1.81 -10.50 -9.29
N PHE A 72 -3.11 -10.35 -9.01
CA PHE A 72 -4.13 -11.31 -9.42
C PHE A 72 -4.21 -11.48 -10.94
N PHE A 73 -4.20 -10.39 -11.71
CA PHE A 73 -4.17 -10.45 -13.17
C PHE A 73 -2.89 -11.11 -13.70
N TYR A 74 -1.76 -10.87 -13.04
CA TYR A 74 -0.50 -11.52 -13.38
C TYR A 74 -0.59 -13.05 -13.19
N ASP A 75 -1.13 -13.49 -12.05
CA ASP A 75 -1.32 -14.92 -11.76
C ASP A 75 -2.27 -15.58 -12.77
N VAL A 76 -3.37 -14.91 -13.15
CA VAL A 76 -4.35 -15.44 -14.12
C VAL A 76 -3.79 -15.47 -15.54
N THR A 77 -3.09 -14.42 -15.97
CA THR A 77 -2.61 -14.28 -17.36
C THR A 77 -1.47 -15.23 -17.67
N PHE A 78 -0.52 -15.37 -16.73
CA PHE A 78 0.65 -16.23 -16.92
C PHE A 78 0.44 -17.65 -16.38
N GLY A 79 -0.70 -17.91 -15.73
CA GLY A 79 -1.03 -19.24 -15.21
C GLY A 79 0.01 -19.78 -14.24
N LEU A 80 0.68 -18.90 -13.47
CA LEU A 80 1.79 -19.27 -12.56
C LEU A 80 1.37 -20.28 -11.48
N TRP A 81 0.07 -20.36 -11.22
CA TRP A 81 -0.55 -21.25 -10.23
C TRP A 81 -1.43 -22.34 -10.87
N ARG A 82 -1.18 -22.68 -12.14
CA ARG A 82 -1.82 -23.80 -12.84
C ARG A 82 -0.85 -24.95 -13.09
#